data_AF-A0AAD1X0B6-F1
#
_entry.id   AF-A0AAD1X0B6-F1
#
_cell.length_a   1.000
_cell.length_b   1.000
_cell.length_c   1.000
_cell.angle_alpha   90.00
_cell.angle_beta   90.00
_cell.angle_gamma   90.00
#
_symmetry.space_group_name_H-M   'P 1'
#
loop_
_entity.id
_entity.type
_entity.pdbx_description
1 polymer ?
#
loop_
_entity_poly.entity_id
_entity_poly.type
_entity_poly.pdbx_seq_one_letter_code
_entity_poly.pdbx_strand_id
1 'polypeptide(L)'
;MSVILFASVVRVRDGLPLSASTDHDQNVSVQETKKYLKVISKKLEQFPDRCTLERGPYNVNFISSLGVSYMMLCSENYPSVLAFCFLDELQKEFITTYDMGPINTAVRPYSFIEFDHFIQKTKQRFNNPRSLSTKMNLANMQTEIRLRPPYRISLQELDLGNGLNHQKNPTYKGIAPHQRLEPLTLAGIISVLLSLLCAGLNLIRGFHAIESLLQVSAPPGGCVWQIP
;
A
#
# COMPACT_ATOMS: atom_id res chain seq x y z
N MET A 1 7.85 -1.76 -24.01
CA MET A 1 6.47 -1.40 -24.46
C MET A 1 6.04 -0.15 -23.72
N SER A 2 5.26 0.71 -24.35
CA SER A 2 4.75 1.95 -23.77
C SER A 2 3.50 1.67 -22.95
N VAL A 3 3.61 1.71 -21.61
CA VAL A 3 2.50 1.32 -20.71
C VAL A 3 2.39 2.22 -19.48
N ILE A 4 1.16 2.41 -19.02
CA ILE A 4 0.82 2.93 -17.69
C ILE A 4 0.87 1.76 -16.70
N LEU A 5 1.65 1.94 -15.64
CA LEU A 5 1.93 0.91 -14.64
C LEU A 5 1.07 1.09 -13.40
N PHE A 6 0.93 2.33 -12.92
CA PHE A 6 0.21 2.66 -11.69
C PHE A 6 -0.42 4.05 -11.78
N ALA A 7 -1.52 4.26 -11.07
CA ALA A 7 -2.12 5.58 -10.91
C ALA A 7 -2.70 5.74 -9.49
N SER A 8 -2.72 6.97 -9.01
CA SER A 8 -3.25 7.30 -7.67
C SER A 8 -3.87 8.69 -7.62
N VAL A 9 -4.87 8.82 -6.76
CA VAL A 9 -5.50 10.08 -6.40
C VAL A 9 -5.13 10.39 -4.96
N VAL A 10 -4.57 11.57 -4.72
CA VAL A 10 -4.06 11.97 -3.41
C VAL A 10 -4.52 13.39 -3.07
N ARG A 11 -4.72 13.68 -1.79
CA ARG A 11 -5.01 15.04 -1.33
C ARG A 11 -3.72 15.85 -1.30
N VAL A 12 -3.75 17.05 -1.87
CA VAL A 12 -2.56 17.91 -2.03
C VAL A 12 -2.00 18.36 -0.69
N ARG A 13 -2.87 18.73 0.26
CA ARG A 13 -2.47 19.35 1.53
C ARG A 13 -1.53 18.52 2.39
N ASP A 14 -1.76 17.21 2.44
CA ASP A 14 -1.07 16.30 3.36
C ASP A 14 -0.57 15.03 2.68
N GLY A 15 -0.78 14.90 1.37
CA GLY A 15 -0.45 13.70 0.62
C GLY A 15 -1.28 12.48 1.01
N LEU A 16 -2.45 12.66 1.64
CA LEU A 16 -3.32 11.56 2.02
C LEU A 16 -3.78 10.80 0.76
N PRO A 17 -3.48 9.49 0.62
CA PRO A 17 -3.96 8.74 -0.52
C PRO A 17 -5.49 8.57 -0.42
N LEU A 18 -6.20 8.97 -1.47
CA LEU A 18 -7.65 8.90 -1.57
C LEU A 18 -8.09 7.63 -2.30
N SER A 19 -7.38 7.28 -3.39
CA SER A 19 -7.57 6.06 -4.15
C SER A 19 -6.31 5.72 -4.95
N ALA A 20 -6.13 4.46 -5.35
CA ALA A 20 -5.02 4.04 -6.20
C ALA A 20 -5.33 2.75 -6.94
N SER A 21 -4.61 2.51 -8.05
CA SER A 21 -4.72 1.26 -8.78
C SER A 21 -4.09 0.09 -8.02
N THR A 22 -4.85 -1.00 -7.86
CA THR A 22 -4.35 -2.22 -7.22
C THR A 22 -3.58 -3.08 -8.21
N ASP A 23 -2.30 -2.79 -8.39
CA ASP A 23 -1.41 -3.53 -9.29
C ASP A 23 -0.34 -4.31 -8.52
N HIS A 24 -0.39 -5.63 -8.63
CA HIS A 24 0.64 -6.51 -8.07
C HIS A 24 1.82 -6.64 -9.04
N ASP A 25 2.60 -5.56 -9.14
CA ASP A 25 3.83 -5.57 -9.93
C ASP A 25 5.01 -6.02 -9.06
N GLN A 26 5.60 -7.17 -9.40
CA GLN A 26 6.75 -7.74 -8.69
C GLN A 26 8.07 -7.06 -9.07
N ASN A 27 8.07 -6.16 -10.05
CA ASN A 27 9.30 -5.52 -10.51
C ASN A 27 9.83 -4.52 -9.47
N VAL A 28 11.03 -4.78 -8.96
CA VAL A 28 11.69 -3.96 -7.93
C VAL A 28 11.83 -2.50 -8.36
N SER A 29 12.15 -2.25 -9.62
CA SER A 29 12.34 -0.88 -10.14
C SER A 29 11.05 -0.06 -10.17
N VAL A 30 9.90 -0.71 -10.42
CA VAL A 30 8.57 -0.10 -10.33
C VAL A 30 8.25 0.24 -8.87
N GLN A 31 8.56 -0.66 -7.94
CA GLN A 31 8.37 -0.42 -6.51
C GLN A 31 9.23 0.72 -5.98
N GLU A 32 10.49 0.83 -6.45
CA GLU A 32 11.34 1.98 -6.16
C GLU A 32 10.77 3.27 -6.71
N THR A 33 10.25 3.26 -7.94
CA THR A 33 9.66 4.45 -8.54
C THR A 33 8.38 4.89 -7.81
N LYS A 34 7.59 3.92 -7.29
CA LYS A 34 6.45 4.18 -6.40
C LYS A 34 6.84 4.88 -5.09
N LYS A 35 8.07 4.71 -4.60
CA LYS A 35 8.56 5.48 -3.42
C LYS A 35 8.61 6.98 -3.73
N TYR A 36 8.97 7.37 -4.96
CA TYR A 36 8.98 8.78 -5.35
C TYR A 36 7.58 9.36 -5.40
N LEU A 37 6.56 8.61 -5.85
CA LEU A 37 5.16 9.05 -5.77
C LEU A 37 4.77 9.42 -4.35
N LYS A 38 5.15 8.60 -3.36
CA LYS A 38 4.89 8.86 -1.94
C LYS A 38 5.65 10.06 -1.39
N VAL A 39 6.84 10.36 -1.90
CA VAL A 39 7.61 11.55 -1.51
C VAL A 39 7.01 12.80 -2.13
N ILE A 40 6.72 12.74 -3.44
CA ILE A 40 6.04 13.83 -4.16
C ILE A 40 4.70 14.14 -3.51
N SER A 41 3.90 13.13 -3.14
CA SER A 41 2.57 13.35 -2.56
C SER A 41 2.60 14.23 -1.32
N LYS A 42 3.68 14.20 -0.54
CA LYS A 42 3.87 15.03 0.66
C LYS A 42 4.35 16.45 0.37
N LYS A 43 4.81 16.72 -0.85
CA LYS A 43 5.35 18.00 -1.31
C LYS A 43 4.48 18.64 -2.41
N LEU A 44 3.29 18.10 -2.68
CA LEU A 44 2.45 18.56 -3.80
C LEU A 44 2.09 20.05 -3.74
N GLU A 45 1.91 20.62 -2.55
CA GLU A 45 1.67 22.07 -2.39
C GLU A 45 2.80 22.96 -2.92
N GLN A 46 4.02 22.42 -3.05
CA GLN A 46 5.20 23.16 -3.50
C GLN A 46 5.37 23.14 -5.03
N PHE A 47 4.60 22.30 -5.72
CA PHE A 47 4.72 22.09 -7.16
C PHE A 47 3.55 22.73 -7.93
N PRO A 48 3.77 23.13 -9.20
CA PRO A 48 2.69 23.57 -10.08
C PRO A 48 1.61 22.50 -10.31
N ASP A 49 0.52 22.94 -10.91
CA ASP A 49 -0.65 22.13 -11.26
C ASP A 49 -0.38 21.03 -12.29
N ARG A 50 0.75 21.09 -13.02
CA ARG A 50 1.14 20.08 -14.02
C ARG A 50 2.64 19.82 -13.96
N CYS A 51 3.01 18.56 -13.67
CA CYS A 51 4.42 18.20 -13.48
C CYS A 51 4.77 16.83 -14.07
N THR A 52 6.06 16.68 -14.38
CA THR A 52 6.70 15.44 -14.80
C THR A 52 8.01 15.24 -14.04
N LEU A 53 8.24 14.02 -13.57
CA LEU A 53 9.48 13.55 -12.98
C LEU A 53 10.00 12.38 -13.83
N GLU A 54 11.15 12.57 -14.47
CA GLU A 54 11.82 11.54 -15.27
C GLU A 54 12.75 10.70 -14.37
N ARG A 55 12.56 9.37 -14.35
CA ARG A 55 13.30 8.42 -13.48
C ARG A 55 13.69 7.16 -14.25
N GLY A 56 14.79 7.27 -14.98
CA GLY A 56 15.37 6.14 -15.72
C GLY A 56 14.31 5.53 -16.66
N PRO A 57 13.97 4.24 -16.52
CA PRO A 57 13.02 3.58 -17.41
C PRO A 57 11.56 4.01 -17.22
N TYR A 58 11.27 4.89 -16.25
CA TYR A 58 9.91 5.31 -15.91
C TYR A 58 9.77 6.82 -15.73
N ASN A 59 8.56 7.31 -15.99
CA ASN A 59 8.16 8.69 -15.75
C ASN A 59 7.00 8.72 -14.76
N VAL A 60 7.04 9.69 -13.85
CA VAL A 60 5.92 10.05 -12.99
C VAL A 60 5.32 11.36 -13.51
N ASN A 61 4.03 11.35 -13.84
CA ASN A 61 3.31 12.55 -14.28
C ASN A 61 2.17 12.81 -13.32
N PHE A 62 1.88 14.07 -13.01
CA PHE A 62 0.69 14.42 -12.24
C PHE A 62 0.09 15.76 -12.64
N ILE A 63 -1.20 15.89 -12.35
CA ILE A 63 -1.91 17.16 -12.36
C ILE A 63 -2.61 17.40 -11.02
N SER A 64 -2.76 18.65 -10.62
CA SER A 64 -3.40 19.04 -9.36
C SER A 64 -4.51 20.05 -9.62
N SER A 65 -5.69 19.81 -9.04
CA SER A 65 -6.83 20.73 -9.12
C SER A 65 -7.73 20.55 -7.91
N LEU A 66 -8.30 21.66 -7.42
CA LEU A 66 -9.21 21.68 -6.27
C LEU A 66 -8.63 21.00 -5.01
N GLY A 67 -7.31 21.05 -4.80
CA GLY A 67 -6.67 20.41 -3.63
C GLY A 67 -6.56 18.88 -3.74
N VAL A 68 -6.78 18.30 -4.92
CA VAL A 68 -6.59 16.88 -5.23
C VAL A 68 -5.57 16.76 -6.37
N SER A 69 -4.64 15.81 -6.25
CA SER A 69 -3.67 15.49 -7.28
C SER A 69 -3.90 14.10 -7.85
N TYR A 70 -3.82 14.01 -9.16
CA TYR A 70 -3.98 12.82 -9.96
C TYR A 70 -2.60 12.47 -10.51
N MET A 71 -2.05 11.35 -10.06
CA MET A 71 -0.68 10.95 -10.34
C MET A 71 -0.67 9.63 -11.11
N MET A 72 0.30 9.47 -12.00
CA MET A 72 0.53 8.24 -12.73
C MET A 72 2.01 7.91 -12.82
N LEU A 73 2.30 6.62 -12.97
CA LEU A 73 3.60 6.05 -13.29
C LEU A 73 3.49 5.31 -14.61
N CYS A 74 4.36 5.62 -15.55
CA CYS A 74 4.40 4.99 -16.88
C CYS A 74 5.83 4.72 -17.33
N SER A 75 5.99 3.94 -18.39
CA SER A 75 7.27 3.78 -19.09
C SER A 75 7.80 5.13 -19.61
N GLU A 76 9.12 5.24 -19.72
CA GLU A 76 9.80 6.44 -20.24
C GLU A 76 9.28 6.88 -21.61
N ASN A 77 9.00 5.90 -22.49
CA ASN A 77 8.49 6.14 -23.85
C ASN A 77 6.95 6.29 -23.92
N TYR A 78 6.27 6.53 -22.79
CA TYR A 78 4.84 6.82 -22.81
C TYR A 78 4.55 8.22 -23.35
N PRO A 79 3.73 8.39 -24.41
CA PRO A 79 3.48 9.70 -24.99
C PRO A 79 2.91 10.68 -23.96
N SER A 80 3.58 11.83 -23.78
CA SER A 80 3.19 12.85 -22.81
C SER A 80 1.73 13.30 -22.99
N VAL A 81 1.26 13.45 -24.23
CA VAL A 81 -0.14 13.76 -24.56
C VAL A 81 -1.10 12.74 -23.98
N LEU A 82 -0.81 11.45 -24.13
CA LEU A 82 -1.65 10.38 -23.61
C LEU A 82 -1.60 10.34 -22.08
N ALA A 83 -0.44 10.63 -21.48
CA ALA A 83 -0.31 10.70 -20.03
C ALA A 83 -1.23 11.78 -19.45
N PHE A 84 -1.19 12.99 -19.99
CA PHE A 84 -2.04 14.08 -19.50
C PHE A 84 -3.51 13.91 -19.87
N CYS A 85 -3.84 13.31 -21.03
CA CYS A 85 -5.21 12.88 -21.33
C CYS A 85 -5.75 11.88 -20.30
N PHE A 86 -4.95 10.90 -19.90
CA PHE A 86 -5.32 9.92 -18.88
C PHE A 86 -5.62 10.60 -17.54
N LEU A 87 -4.74 11.50 -17.10
CA LEU A 87 -4.92 12.24 -15.85
C LEU A 87 -6.14 13.16 -15.88
N ASP A 88 -6.41 13.81 -17.02
CA ASP A 88 -7.60 14.63 -17.25
C ASP A 88 -8.90 13.85 -17.08
N GLU A 89 -8.95 12.62 -17.58
CA GLU A 89 -10.11 11.76 -17.43
C GLU A 89 -10.31 11.31 -15.98
N LEU A 90 -9.23 10.96 -15.27
CA LEU A 90 -9.31 10.68 -13.83
C LEU A 90 -9.84 11.88 -13.05
N GLN A 91 -9.35 13.08 -13.37
CA GLN A 91 -9.79 14.31 -12.73
C GLN A 91 -11.28 14.57 -12.95
N LYS A 92 -11.73 14.53 -14.21
CA LYS A 92 -13.13 14.80 -14.57
C LYS A 92 -14.07 13.82 -13.89
N GLU A 93 -13.74 12.53 -13.91
CA GLU A 93 -14.58 11.52 -13.27
C GLU A 93 -14.59 11.68 -11.74
N PHE A 94 -13.43 11.90 -11.12
CA PHE A 94 -13.35 11.99 -9.66
C PHE A 94 -14.14 13.19 -9.12
N ILE A 95 -14.01 14.35 -9.77
CA ILE A 95 -14.77 15.57 -9.42
C ILE A 95 -16.27 15.36 -9.65
N THR A 96 -16.65 14.61 -10.68
CA THR A 96 -18.07 14.33 -10.97
C THR A 96 -18.66 13.32 -9.98
N THR A 97 -17.86 12.38 -9.51
CA THR A 97 -18.31 11.27 -8.67
C THR A 97 -18.35 11.63 -7.19
N TYR A 98 -17.42 12.47 -6.71
CA TYR A 98 -17.24 12.73 -5.28
C TYR A 98 -17.27 14.22 -4.94
N ASP A 99 -17.99 14.54 -3.86
CA ASP A 99 -18.04 15.89 -3.31
C ASP A 99 -16.76 16.28 -2.58
N MET A 100 -16.43 17.58 -2.65
CA MET A 100 -15.25 18.16 -1.99
C MET A 100 -15.30 18.08 -0.46
N GLY A 101 -16.50 18.07 0.14
CA GLY A 101 -16.69 18.02 1.60
C GLY A 101 -16.02 16.78 2.22
N PRO A 102 -16.46 15.56 1.85
CA PRO A 102 -15.84 14.31 2.28
C PRO A 102 -14.34 14.22 1.95
N ILE A 103 -13.91 14.72 0.79
CA ILE A 103 -12.49 14.71 0.40
C ILE A 103 -11.64 15.54 1.39
N ASN A 104 -12.12 16.71 1.80
CA ASN A 104 -11.39 17.61 2.70
C ASN A 104 -11.36 17.15 4.16
N THR A 105 -12.37 16.40 4.60
CA THR A 105 -12.50 15.87 5.97
C THR A 105 -11.97 14.45 6.13
N ALA A 106 -11.73 13.73 5.02
CA ALA A 106 -11.19 12.38 5.06
C ALA A 106 -9.90 12.31 5.88
N VAL A 107 -9.83 11.33 6.78
CA VAL A 107 -8.63 11.03 7.56
C VAL A 107 -8.01 9.71 7.09
N ARG A 108 -8.81 8.83 6.46
CA ARG A 108 -8.45 7.46 6.08
C ARG A 108 -7.77 7.34 4.72
N PRO A 109 -6.55 6.76 4.64
CA PRO A 109 -5.94 6.28 3.41
C PRO A 109 -6.93 5.40 2.69
N TYR A 110 -7.11 5.71 1.41
CA TYR A 110 -8.01 5.01 0.52
C TYR A 110 -9.47 5.10 0.97
N SER A 111 -9.90 6.25 1.53
CA SER A 111 -11.32 6.51 1.85
C SER A 111 -12.22 6.40 0.61
N PHE A 112 -11.67 6.54 -0.60
CA PHE A 112 -12.36 6.49 -1.88
C PHE A 112 -11.86 5.31 -2.74
N ILE A 113 -11.65 4.16 -2.09
CA ILE A 113 -11.08 2.95 -2.74
C ILE A 113 -11.93 2.44 -3.90
N GLU A 114 -13.24 2.68 -3.90
CA GLU A 114 -14.16 2.27 -4.98
C GLU A 114 -13.79 2.90 -6.33
N PHE A 115 -13.12 4.05 -6.33
CA PHE A 115 -12.62 4.69 -7.54
C PHE A 115 -11.53 3.89 -8.27
N ASP A 116 -10.90 2.90 -7.62
CA ASP A 116 -9.94 1.97 -8.25
C ASP A 116 -10.53 1.30 -9.50
N HIS A 117 -11.82 0.95 -9.47
CA HIS A 117 -12.50 0.35 -10.63
C HIS A 117 -12.45 1.25 -11.88
N PHE A 118 -12.66 2.55 -11.70
CA PHE A 118 -12.56 3.51 -12.80
C PHE A 118 -11.11 3.66 -13.25
N ILE A 119 -10.18 3.79 -12.31
CA ILE A 119 -8.74 3.88 -12.61
C ILE A 119 -8.30 2.68 -13.46
N GLN A 120 -8.65 1.45 -13.06
CA GLN A 120 -8.27 0.24 -13.79
C GLN A 120 -8.88 0.19 -15.19
N LYS A 121 -10.17 0.48 -15.34
CA LYS A 121 -10.84 0.53 -16.66
C LYS A 121 -10.19 1.54 -17.59
N THR A 122 -9.95 2.75 -17.09
CA THR A 122 -9.32 3.81 -17.87
C THR A 122 -7.88 3.44 -18.22
N LYS A 123 -7.11 2.90 -17.27
CA LYS A 123 -5.74 2.45 -17.51
C LYS A 123 -5.68 1.35 -18.58
N GLN A 124 -6.58 0.36 -18.51
CA GLN A 124 -6.67 -0.70 -19.54
C GLN A 124 -6.97 -0.12 -20.92
N ARG A 125 -7.84 0.88 -21.02
CA ARG A 125 -8.12 1.56 -22.28
C ARG A 125 -6.87 2.27 -22.82
N PHE A 126 -6.19 3.05 -21.98
CA PHE A 126 -4.99 3.81 -22.35
C PHE A 126 -3.75 2.96 -22.66
N ASN A 127 -3.72 1.71 -22.17
CA ASN A 127 -2.69 0.75 -22.54
C ASN A 127 -3.01 -0.05 -23.82
N ASN A 128 -4.22 0.09 -24.37
CA ASN A 128 -4.68 -0.62 -25.57
C ASN A 128 -4.90 0.36 -26.74
N PRO A 129 -3.92 0.53 -27.66
CA PRO A 129 -4.00 1.50 -28.77
C PRO A 129 -5.27 1.39 -29.62
N ARG A 130 -5.78 0.17 -29.83
CA ARG A 130 -7.00 -0.07 -30.62
C ARG A 130 -8.27 0.51 -29.98
N SER A 131 -8.28 0.67 -28.66
CA SER A 131 -9.43 1.18 -27.91
C SER A 131 -9.45 2.71 -27.76
N LEU A 132 -8.34 3.37 -28.13
CA LEU A 132 -8.16 4.82 -27.96
C LEU A 132 -8.68 5.65 -29.14
N SER A 133 -8.95 5.01 -30.29
CA SER A 133 -9.29 5.69 -31.54
C SER A 133 -10.65 6.42 -31.53
N THR A 134 -11.52 6.18 -30.55
CA THR A 134 -12.94 6.57 -30.66
C THR A 134 -13.34 7.81 -29.84
N LYS A 135 -12.52 8.33 -28.92
CA LYS A 135 -13.04 9.30 -27.92
C LYS A 135 -12.13 10.45 -27.43
N MET A 136 -10.89 10.58 -27.89
CA MET A 136 -9.97 11.58 -27.32
C MET A 136 -9.73 12.78 -28.23
N ASN A 137 -9.74 13.97 -27.62
CA ASN A 137 -9.43 15.24 -28.28
C ASN A 137 -7.91 15.51 -28.20
N LEU A 138 -7.11 14.65 -28.82
CA LEU A 138 -5.63 14.69 -28.73
C LEU A 138 -5.06 16.04 -29.19
N ALA A 139 -5.69 16.68 -30.18
CA ALA A 139 -5.24 17.96 -30.72
C ALA A 139 -5.30 19.08 -29.68
N ASN A 140 -6.35 19.11 -28.85
CA ASN A 140 -6.50 20.09 -27.78
C ASN A 140 -5.42 19.89 -26.71
N MET A 141 -5.24 18.65 -26.24
CA MET A 141 -4.22 18.34 -25.24
C MET A 141 -2.79 18.62 -25.76
N GLN A 142 -2.52 18.27 -27.02
CA GLN A 142 -1.24 18.59 -27.67
C GLN A 142 -0.98 20.09 -27.70
N THR A 143 -2.00 20.89 -28.03
CA THR A 143 -1.88 22.35 -28.05
C THR A 143 -1.66 22.89 -26.63
N GLU A 144 -2.39 22.38 -25.65
CA GLU A 144 -2.25 22.79 -24.26
C GLU A 144 -0.86 22.47 -23.69
N ILE A 145 -0.32 21.28 -23.95
CA ILE A 145 1.05 20.90 -23.52
C ILE A 145 2.10 21.79 -24.19
N ARG A 146 1.90 22.17 -25.46
CA ARG A 146 2.82 23.07 -26.17
C ARG A 146 2.80 24.48 -25.56
N LEU A 147 1.63 24.98 -25.19
CA LEU A 147 1.47 26.31 -24.59
C LEU A 147 1.91 26.34 -23.11
N ARG A 148 1.67 25.25 -22.38
CA ARG A 148 2.01 25.09 -20.96
C ARG A 148 2.64 23.71 -20.72
N PRO A 149 3.96 23.58 -20.96
CA PRO A 149 4.66 22.32 -20.74
C PRO A 149 4.64 21.96 -19.25
N PRO A 150 4.68 20.65 -18.91
CA PRO A 150 4.75 20.22 -17.52
C PRO A 150 6.05 20.70 -16.87
N TYR A 151 5.95 21.14 -15.61
CA TYR A 151 7.13 21.44 -14.80
C TYR A 151 7.96 20.18 -14.58
N ARG A 152 9.27 20.26 -14.83
CA ARG A 152 10.20 19.13 -14.67
C ARG A 152 10.79 19.13 -13.26
N ILE A 153 10.42 18.14 -12.47
CA ILE A 153 10.89 18.02 -11.08
C ILE A 153 12.31 17.43 -11.07
N SER A 154 13.21 18.07 -10.33
CA SER A 154 14.58 17.56 -10.14
C SER A 154 14.71 16.67 -8.89
N LEU A 155 15.76 15.85 -8.80
CA LEU A 155 16.03 15.06 -7.57
C LEU A 155 16.28 15.94 -6.35
N GLN A 156 16.86 17.11 -6.58
CA GLN A 156 17.33 18.01 -5.54
C GLN A 156 16.14 18.61 -4.80
N GLU A 157 15.08 19.01 -5.52
CA GLU A 157 13.82 19.52 -4.96
C GLU A 157 13.09 18.48 -4.09
N LEU A 158 13.33 17.19 -4.34
CA LEU A 158 12.74 16.12 -3.54
C LEU A 158 13.50 15.90 -2.21
N ASP A 159 14.63 16.59 -1.96
CA ASP A 159 15.51 16.46 -0.78
C ASP A 159 15.79 15.00 -0.40
N LEU A 160 15.95 14.13 -1.40
CA LEU A 160 16.15 12.70 -1.18
C LEU A 160 17.55 12.35 -0.64
N GLY A 161 18.43 13.35 -0.45
CA GLY A 161 19.82 13.18 -0.09
C GLY A 161 20.08 12.50 1.26
N ASN A 162 19.14 12.51 2.21
CA ASN A 162 19.40 12.07 3.59
C ASN A 162 18.38 11.08 4.21
N GLY A 163 17.38 10.54 3.48
CA GLY A 163 16.17 10.04 4.18
C GLY A 163 15.40 8.83 3.67
N LEU A 164 15.84 8.07 2.67
CA LEU A 164 15.07 6.90 2.22
C LEU A 164 15.11 5.68 3.19
N ASN A 165 16.02 5.68 4.16
CA ASN A 165 16.19 4.58 5.13
C ASN A 165 15.39 4.74 6.44
N HIS A 166 14.60 5.81 6.60
CA HIS A 166 13.83 6.02 7.83
C HIS A 166 12.40 6.54 7.60
N GLN A 167 11.65 5.90 6.69
CA GLN A 167 10.19 6.01 6.72
C GLN A 167 9.58 4.69 7.17
N LYS A 168 9.40 4.55 8.50
CA LYS A 168 8.35 3.71 9.05
C LYS A 168 7.05 4.08 8.33
N ASN A 169 6.34 3.09 7.82
CA ASN A 169 4.98 3.25 7.30
C ASN A 169 4.19 4.16 8.25
N PRO A 170 3.43 5.16 7.75
CA PRO A 170 2.58 5.94 8.64
C PRO A 170 1.65 4.95 9.33
N THR A 171 1.88 4.73 10.62
CA THR A 171 1.05 3.89 11.47
C THR A 171 -0.30 4.56 11.49
N TYR A 172 -1.23 3.98 10.75
CA TYR A 172 -2.57 4.48 10.62
C TYR A 172 -3.24 4.32 12.00
N LYS A 173 -3.37 5.40 12.78
CA LYS A 173 -4.12 5.39 14.03
C LYS A 173 -5.61 5.36 13.68
N GLY A 174 -6.08 4.20 13.23
CA GLY A 174 -7.50 3.88 13.27
C GLY A 174 -7.97 3.84 14.72
N ILE A 175 -9.21 4.24 14.95
CA ILE A 175 -9.92 4.23 16.25
C ILE A 175 -10.24 2.77 16.71
N ALA A 176 -9.58 1.76 16.13
CA ALA A 176 -9.65 0.38 16.57
C ALA A 176 -8.28 -0.01 17.17
N PRO A 177 -8.23 -0.63 18.37
CA PRO A 177 -6.98 -1.09 18.94
C PRO A 177 -6.43 -2.22 18.06
N HIS A 178 -5.57 -1.87 17.11
CA HIS A 178 -4.70 -2.84 16.44
C HIS A 178 -3.70 -3.29 17.49
N GLN A 179 -3.98 -4.44 18.11
CA GLN A 179 -3.02 -5.14 18.95
C GLN A 179 -1.89 -5.64 18.07
N ARG A 180 -0.92 -4.75 17.88
CA ARG A 180 0.31 -5.03 17.16
C ARG A 180 1.16 -5.89 18.09
N LEU A 181 1.29 -7.17 17.79
CA LEU A 181 2.22 -8.05 18.51
C LEU A 181 3.61 -7.42 18.36
N GLU A 182 4.16 -6.97 19.49
CA GLU A 182 5.54 -6.52 19.55
C GLU A 182 6.47 -7.67 19.15
N PRO A 183 7.60 -7.38 18.50
CA PRO A 183 8.63 -8.40 18.32
C PRO A 183 9.00 -8.97 19.69
N LEU A 184 9.04 -10.31 19.80
CA LEU A 184 9.34 -10.99 21.07
C LEU A 184 10.63 -10.42 21.64
N THR A 185 10.52 -9.75 22.80
CA THR A 185 11.66 -9.30 23.58
C THR A 185 12.42 -10.54 24.06
N LEU A 186 13.74 -10.44 24.23
CA LEU A 186 14.56 -11.54 24.79
C LEU A 186 13.99 -12.05 26.12
N ALA A 187 13.43 -11.15 26.93
CA ALA A 187 12.73 -11.48 28.16
C ALA A 187 11.47 -12.35 27.91
N GLY A 188 10.72 -12.08 26.84
CA GLY A 188 9.58 -12.91 26.43
C GLY A 188 10.00 -14.33 26.03
N ILE A 189 11.10 -14.47 25.30
CA ILE A 189 11.65 -15.79 24.94
C ILE A 189 12.06 -16.56 26.21
N ILE A 190 12.75 -15.90 27.14
CA ILE A 190 13.16 -16.51 28.41
C ILE A 190 11.94 -16.92 29.24
N SER A 191 10.90 -16.08 29.29
CA SER A 191 9.65 -16.39 30.01
C SER A 191 8.93 -17.60 29.41
N VAL A 192 8.88 -17.72 28.09
CA VAL A 192 8.26 -18.87 27.41
C VAL A 192 9.04 -20.16 27.70
N LEU A 193 10.37 -20.11 27.61
CA LEU A 193 11.21 -21.27 27.93
C LEU A 193 11.06 -21.72 29.39
N LEU A 194 11.03 -20.77 30.32
CA LEU A 194 10.84 -21.08 31.74
C LEU A 194 9.45 -21.65 32.02
N SER A 195 8.41 -21.12 31.36
CA SER A 195 7.04 -21.63 31.49
C SER A 195 6.92 -23.06 30.99
N LEU A 196 7.54 -23.38 29.85
CA LEU A 196 7.58 -24.74 29.31
C LEU A 196 8.35 -25.70 30.22
N LEU A 197 9.47 -25.26 30.80
CA LEU A 197 10.23 -26.04 31.78
C LEU A 197 9.39 -26.33 33.04
N CYS A 198 8.73 -25.32 33.61
CA CYS A 198 7.87 -25.47 34.78
C CYS A 198 6.67 -26.40 34.50
N ALA A 199 6.04 -26.27 33.33
CA ALA A 199 4.97 -27.17 32.91
C ALA A 199 5.45 -28.63 32.82
N GLY A 200 6.64 -28.87 32.24
CA GLY A 200 7.24 -30.20 32.17
C GLY A 200 7.53 -30.79 33.55
N LEU A 201 8.10 -30.02 34.47
CA LEU A 201 8.38 -30.48 35.84
C LEU A 201 7.09 -30.80 36.63
N ASN A 202 6.03 -30.01 36.44
CA ASN A 202 4.73 -30.28 37.04
C ASN A 202 4.06 -31.52 36.46
N LEU A 203 4.23 -31.79 35.16
CA LEU A 203 3.78 -33.02 34.51
C LEU A 203 4.51 -34.25 35.04
N ILE A 204 5.84 -34.18 35.21
CA ILE A 204 6.62 -35.29 35.76
C ILE A 204 6.18 -35.60 37.19
N ARG A 205 5.97 -34.58 38.02
CA ARG A 205 5.45 -34.76 39.39
C ARG A 205 4.03 -35.35 39.38
N GLY A 206 3.17 -34.90 38.48
CA GLY A 206 1.82 -35.44 38.30
C GLY A 206 1.85 -36.90 37.88
N PHE A 207 2.70 -37.26 36.91
CA PHE A 207 2.87 -38.63 36.46
C PHE A 207 3.37 -39.54 37.57
N HIS A 208 4.38 -39.11 38.33
CA HIS A 208 4.90 -39.87 39.47
C HIS A 208 3.88 -40.03 40.62
N ALA A 209 2.99 -39.05 40.80
CA ALA A 209 1.88 -39.14 41.76
C ALA A 209 0.75 -40.06 41.29
N ILE A 210 0.52 -40.15 39.97
CA ILE A 210 -0.44 -41.10 39.38
C ILE A 210 0.13 -42.52 39.43
N GLU A 211 1.42 -42.69 39.19
CA GLU A 211 2.12 -43.97 39.28
C GLU A 211 2.12 -44.51 40.73
N SER A 212 2.33 -43.65 41.72
CA SER A 212 2.25 -44.05 43.13
C SER A 212 0.83 -44.42 43.57
N LEU A 213 -0.20 -43.76 43.02
CA LEU A 213 -1.61 -44.15 43.23
C LEU A 213 -1.94 -45.49 42.56
N LEU A 214 -1.38 -45.76 41.38
CA LEU A 214 -1.55 -47.05 40.69
C LEU A 214 -0.86 -48.19 41.47
N GLN A 215 0.31 -47.95 42.05
CA GLN A 215 0.98 -48.93 42.93
C GLN A 215 0.21 -49.17 44.23
N VAL A 216 -0.45 -48.15 44.80
CA VAL A 216 -1.33 -48.30 45.99
C VAL A 216 -2.62 -49.06 45.65
N SER A 217 -3.10 -49.01 44.41
CA SER A 217 -4.30 -49.73 43.95
C SER A 217 -4.08 -51.20 43.58
N ALA A 218 -2.82 -51.67 43.57
CA ALA A 218 -2.51 -53.09 43.39
C ALA A 218 -2.68 -53.84 44.73
N PRO A 219 -3.64 -54.79 44.85
CA PRO A 219 -3.84 -55.52 46.11
C PRO A 219 -2.68 -56.48 46.40
N PRO A 220 -2.29 -56.67 47.68
CA PRO A 220 -1.37 -57.74 48.04
C PRO A 220 -2.11 -59.07 47.92
N GLY A 221 -1.71 -59.90 46.96
CA GLY A 221 -1.89 -61.36 46.92
C GLY A 221 -3.25 -61.98 47.28
N GLY A 222 -3.84 -62.70 46.32
CA GLY A 222 -4.41 -64.03 46.60
C GLY A 222 -5.85 -64.31 46.19
N CYS A 223 -6.03 -65.54 45.71
CA CYS A 223 -7.25 -66.36 45.65
C CYS A 223 -8.07 -66.34 44.34
N VAL A 224 -7.74 -67.26 43.43
CA VAL A 224 -8.76 -67.96 42.62
C VAL A 224 -9.02 -69.30 43.29
N TRP A 225 -10.29 -69.49 43.67
CA TRP A 225 -10.85 -70.71 44.24
C TRP A 225 -11.06 -71.78 43.17
N GLN A 226 -10.93 -73.03 43.61
CA GLN A 226 -11.13 -74.30 42.90
C GLN A 226 -12.53 -74.49 42.25
N ILE A 227 -12.61 -75.44 41.30
CA ILE A 227 -13.68 -76.43 40.99
C ILE A 227 -13.81 -76.62 39.45
N PRO A 228 -14.10 -77.83 38.91
CA PRO A 228 -14.44 -79.10 39.57
C PRO A 228 -13.37 -80.19 39.54
#